data_AF-A0A535SIU0-F1
#
_entry.id   AF-A0A535SIU0-F1
#
_cell.length_a   1.000
_cell.length_b   1.000
_cell.length_c   1.000
_cell.angle_alpha   90.00
_cell.angle_beta   90.00
_cell.angle_gamma   90.00
#
_symmetry.space_group_name_H-M   'P 1'
#
loop_
_entity.id
_entity.type
_entity.pdbx_description
1 polymer ?
#
loop_
_entity_poly.entity_id
_entity_poly.type
_entity_poly.pdbx_seq_one_letter_code
_entity_poly.pdbx_strand_id
1 'polypeptide(L)' 'MPFSKPSRGDFETCPAYRAMDVVTFDPSYEPLAWFKACRHLELKATTPIENRWYGACAIGDAAARDRWTQSIGA' A
#
# COMPACT_ATOMS: atom_id res chain seq x y z
N MET A 1 -2.60 5.01 -19.19
CA MET A 1 -2.43 3.62 -18.69
C MET A 1 -2.28 3.75 -17.19
N PRO A 2 -3.33 3.54 -16.37
CA PRO A 2 -3.30 4.20 -15.08
C PRO A 2 -2.55 3.34 -14.07
N PHE A 3 -1.32 3.78 -13.82
CA PHE A 3 -0.40 3.46 -12.73
C PHE A 3 0.55 2.28 -12.96
N SER A 4 1.79 2.64 -13.31
CA SER A 4 2.95 1.77 -13.18
C SER A 4 3.02 1.24 -11.75
N LYS A 5 3.21 -0.08 -11.61
CA LYS A 5 3.45 -0.73 -10.31
C LYS A 5 4.54 0.06 -9.58
N PRO A 6 4.28 0.58 -8.37
CA PRO A 6 5.33 1.25 -7.61
C PRO A 6 6.50 0.28 -7.44
N SER A 7 7.69 0.74 -7.81
CA SER A 7 8.90 -0.04 -7.69
C SER A 7 9.22 -0.25 -6.20
N ARG A 8 9.97 -1.30 -5.86
CA ARG A 8 10.38 -1.54 -4.46
C ARG A 8 11.05 -0.31 -3.83
N GLY A 9 11.80 0.49 -4.61
CA GLY A 9 12.46 1.71 -4.14
C GLY A 9 11.51 2.84 -3.74
N ASP A 10 10.30 2.88 -4.31
CA ASP A 10 9.31 3.92 -4.00
C ASP A 10 8.69 3.75 -2.60
N PHE A 11 8.76 2.54 -2.05
CA PHE A 11 8.27 2.24 -0.71
C PHE A 11 9.27 2.59 0.39
N GLU A 12 10.57 2.39 0.16
CA GLU A 12 11.62 2.75 1.13
C GLU A 12 11.88 4.26 1.18
N THR A 13 11.58 4.98 0.10
CA THR A 13 11.68 6.46 0.03
C THR A 13 10.44 7.18 0.56
N CYS A 14 9.39 6.44 0.95
CA CYS A 14 8.15 7.02 1.43
C CYS A 14 8.30 7.52 2.89
N PRO A 15 8.20 8.83 3.17
CA PRO A 15 8.37 9.36 4.53
C PRO A 15 7.27 8.91 5.49
N ALA A 16 6.10 8.57 4.97
CA ALA A 16 4.98 8.02 5.71
C ALA A 16 5.01 6.47 5.83
N TYR A 17 6.13 5.82 5.48
CA TYR A 17 6.21 4.36 5.55
C TYR A 17 6.13 3.87 6.99
N ARG A 18 5.19 2.96 7.24
CA ARG A 18 5.04 2.28 8.54
C ARG A 18 4.94 0.79 8.26
N ALA A 19 5.97 0.04 8.63
CA ALA A 19 6.01 -1.40 8.39
C ALA A 19 4.90 -2.13 9.16
N MET A 20 4.29 -3.11 8.51
CA MET A 20 3.49 -4.16 9.13
C MET A 20 3.85 -5.51 8.54
N ASP A 21 3.68 -6.55 9.34
CA ASP A 21 3.73 -7.93 8.88
C ASP A 21 2.42 -8.30 8.20
N VAL A 22 2.53 -8.95 7.05
CA VAL A 22 1.41 -9.52 6.30
C VAL A 22 1.65 -11.00 6.15
N VAL A 23 0.62 -11.77 6.47
CA VAL A 23 0.56 -13.21 6.21
C VAL A 23 -0.58 -13.43 5.21
N THR A 24 -0.26 -14.03 4.06
CA THR A 24 -1.30 -14.48 3.11
C THR A 24 -1.65 -15.91 3.39
N PHE A 25 -2.93 -16.25 3.24
CA PHE A 25 -3.44 -17.60 3.42
C PHE A 25 -4.02 -18.12 2.11
N ASP A 26 -4.02 -19.44 1.95
CA ASP A 26 -4.76 -20.11 0.90
C ASP A 26 -6.26 -20.26 1.26
N PRO A 27 -7.10 -20.81 0.37
CA PRO A 27 -8.51 -21.05 0.67
C PRO A 27 -8.78 -22.03 1.81
N SER A 28 -7.81 -22.86 2.18
CA SER A 28 -7.88 -23.79 3.31
C SER A 28 -7.41 -23.16 4.62
N TYR A 29 -7.11 -21.85 4.62
CA TYR A 29 -6.52 -21.09 5.73
C TYR A 29 -5.10 -21.53 6.13
N GLU A 30 -4.35 -22.11 5.20
CA GLU A 30 -2.92 -22.39 5.40
C GLU A 30 -2.05 -21.17 5.02
N PRO A 31 -1.04 -20.79 5.83
CA PRO A 31 -0.15 -19.69 5.49
C PRO A 31 0.67 -19.96 4.22
N LEU A 32 0.54 -19.09 3.21
CA LEU A 32 1.28 -19.16 1.95
C LEU A 32 2.59 -18.35 1.96
N ALA A 33 2.57 -17.15 2.54
CA ALA A 33 3.72 -16.26 2.51
C ALA A 33 3.67 -15.24 3.65
N TRP A 34 4.86 -14.80 4.04
CA TRP A 34 5.09 -13.75 5.03
C TRP A 34 5.90 -12.64 4.38
N PHE A 35 5.44 -11.40 4.46
CA PHE A 35 6.15 -10.25 3.94
C PHE A 35 5.86 -8.97 4.70
N LYS A 36 6.76 -8.00 4.60
CA LYS A 36 6.53 -6.64 5.12
C LYS A 36 5.77 -5.81 4.10
N ALA A 37 4.78 -5.05 4.57
CA ALA A 37 4.06 -4.06 3.79
C ALA A 37 3.94 -2.73 4.55
N CYS A 38 3.46 -1.69 3.87
CA CYS A 38 3.09 -0.44 4.56
C CYS A 38 1.69 -0.58 5.16
N ARG A 39 1.49 -0.08 6.38
CA ARG A 39 0.17 0.00 7.05
C ARG A 39 -0.88 0.80 6.27
N HIS A 40 -0.44 1.67 5.36
CA HIS A 40 -1.33 2.49 4.55
C HIS A 40 -1.67 1.84 3.20
N LEU A 41 -1.28 0.57 2.97
CA LEU A 41 -1.63 -0.16 1.75
C LEU A 41 -3.12 -0.51 1.76
N GLU A 42 -3.83 -0.10 0.72
CA GLU A 42 -5.24 -0.44 0.48
C GLU A 42 -5.42 -1.02 -0.91
N LEU A 43 -6.52 -1.76 -1.13
CA LEU A 43 -6.94 -2.21 -2.46
C LEU A 43 -8.00 -1.24 -2.98
N LYS A 44 -7.73 -0.63 -4.14
CA LYS A 44 -8.70 0.20 -4.85
C LYS A 44 -9.15 -0.49 -6.13
N ALA A 45 -10.44 -0.40 -6.42
CA ALA A 45 -10.97 -0.85 -7.70
C ALA A 45 -10.56 0.15 -8.79
N THR A 46 -10.13 -0.35 -9.95
CA THR A 46 -9.76 0.51 -11.09
C THR A 46 -10.98 1.27 -11.61
N THR A 47 -12.15 0.61 -11.62
CA THR A 47 -13.48 1.19 -11.83
C THR A 47 -14.51 0.37 -11.02
N PRO A 48 -15.71 0.89 -10.75
CA PRO A 48 -16.74 0.15 -10.00
C PRO A 48 -17.24 -1.13 -10.67
N ILE A 49 -16.94 -1.31 -11.96
CA ILE A 49 -17.58 -2.33 -12.83
C ILE A 49 -16.59 -3.45 -13.17
N GLU A 50 -15.29 -3.21 -13.08
CA GLU A 50 -14.29 -4.23 -13.38
C GLU A 50 -13.78 -4.88 -12.10
N ASN A 51 -13.73 -6.21 -12.08
CA ASN A 51 -13.08 -7.05 -11.05
C ASN A 51 -11.55 -6.86 -10.98
N ARG A 52 -11.04 -5.67 -11.33
CA ARG A 52 -9.63 -5.30 -11.30
C ARG A 52 -9.37 -4.41 -10.11
N TRP A 53 -8.45 -4.85 -9.28
CA TRP A 53 -8.00 -4.16 -8.09
C TRP A 53 -6.51 -3.83 -8.23
N TYR A 54 -6.11 -2.70 -7.67
CA TYR A 54 -4.71 -2.30 -7.57
C TYR A 54 -4.38 -1.87 -6.14
N GLY A 55 -3.13 -2.09 -5.74
CA GLY A 55 -2.62 -1.59 -4.48
C GLY A 55 -2.42 -0.07 -4.53
N ALA A 56 -2.95 0.65 -3.56
CA ALA A 56 -2.85 2.10 -3.44
C ALA A 56 -2.40 2.50 -2.02
N CYS A 57 -1.98 3.77 -1.87
CA CYS A 57 -1.70 4.36 -0.57
C CYS A 57 -2.94 5.13 -0.08
N ALA A 58 -3.44 4.78 1.11
CA ALA A 58 -4.58 5.46 1.72
C ALA A 58 -4.32 6.94 2.03
N ILE A 59 -3.05 7.34 2.25
CA ILE A 59 -2.67 8.74 2.44
C ILE A 59 -2.72 9.52 1.12
N GLY A 60 -2.54 8.83 -0.02
CA GLY A 60 -2.49 9.44 -1.35
C GLY A 60 -1.08 9.55 -1.93
N ASP A 61 -0.82 10.63 -2.66
CA ASP A 61 0.40 10.87 -3.41
C ASP A 61 1.61 11.28 -2.53
N ALA A 62 2.72 11.67 -3.15
CA ALA A 62 3.93 12.10 -2.43
C ALA A 62 3.68 13.34 -1.56
N ALA A 63 3.03 14.37 -2.10
CA ALA A 63 2.75 15.61 -1.36
C ALA A 63 1.79 15.39 -0.19
N ALA A 64 0.83 14.47 -0.32
CA ALA A 64 -0.04 14.07 0.77
C ALA A 64 0.73 13.32 1.89
N ARG A 65 1.69 12.47 1.51
CA ARG A 65 2.56 11.75 2.47
C ARG A 65 3.47 12.69 3.24
N ASP A 66 4.00 13.74 2.60
CA ASP A 66 4.81 14.76 3.27
C ASP A 66 3.99 15.54 4.30
N ARG A 67 2.80 16.03 3.90
CA ARG A 67 1.88 16.75 4.79
C ARG A 67 1.43 15.88 5.96
N TRP A 68 1.12 14.61 5.72
CA TRP A 68 0.76 13.68 6.79
C TRP A 68 1.91 13.51 7.79
N THR A 69 3.14 13.33 7.30
CA THR A 69 4.33 13.17 8.16
C THR A 69 4.56 14.39 9.03
N GLN A 70 4.38 15.60 8.48
CA GLN A 70 4.43 16.84 9.26
C GLN A 70 3.32 16.90 10.32
N SER A 71 2.11 16.43 10.01
CA SER A 71 0.98 16.47 10.94
C SER A 71 1.11 15.53 12.14
N ILE A 72 1.84 14.42 12.00
CA ILE A 72 2.06 13.46 13.09
C ILE A 72 3.37 13.72 13.87
N GLY A 73 4.22 14.63 13.37
CA GLY A 73 5.47 15.04 14.01
C GLY A 73 5.39 16.38 14.73
N ALA A 74 4.23 17.03 14.71
CA ALA A 74 3.89 18.22 15.50
C ALA A 74 3.33 17.83 16.88
#